data_AF-A0A0C4ES10-F1
#
_entry.id   AF-A0A0C4ES10-F1
#
_cell.length_a   1.000
_cell.length_b   1.000
_cell.length_c   1.000
_cell.angle_alpha   90.00
_cell.angle_beta   90.00
_cell.angle_gamma   90.00
#
_symmetry.space_group_name_H-M   'P 1'
#
loop_
_entity.id
_entity.type
_entity.pdbx_description
1 polymer ?
#
loop_
_entity_poly.entity_id
_entity_poly.type
_entity_poly.pdbx_seq_one_letter_code
_entity_poly.pdbx_strand_id
1 'polypeptide(L)'
;MSALLGTLLNLRDSATKPAPDAWQLRPSADNFRVGSNLPESIFMRTIDPIPAEALLSRTQTVHPILRTLFLQDLTSSGFPGCSFAWDYPWDEHWNQLFSRFVLKHWWNAYRAGVFKVFFIDPADTSNTSILRGLLHCWFIGRQEGIWLGRFSPQRKLKKKHSESKLKMRNQIQQHRRQTLSTLPVLPAVKTLFDNIKTTSDTEDTSSQTLVKVPLPWRSDEFTQFAQKLDTIYAHKKITTNGRTFVHAFILESKRSTSAPLSPLNIKNVPQKLPANCYSKKYWSTLSDSDKQLLNPRDPIEWPSLQTIV
;
A
#
# COMPACT_ATOMS: atom_id res chain seq x y z
N MET A 1 -15.24 9.47 9.19
CA MET A 1 -14.63 10.69 8.60
C MET A 1 -13.88 10.42 7.28
N SER A 2 -12.80 9.62 7.28
CA SER A 2 -11.95 9.39 6.08
C SER A 2 -12.72 8.93 4.82
N ALA A 3 -13.65 7.98 4.96
CA ALA A 3 -14.46 7.49 3.84
C ALA A 3 -15.36 8.57 3.21
N LEU A 4 -15.93 9.47 4.04
CA LEU A 4 -16.71 10.61 3.58
C LEU A 4 -15.82 11.60 2.84
N LEU A 5 -14.70 12.02 3.44
CA LEU A 5 -13.73 12.93 2.81
C LEU A 5 -13.21 12.38 1.48
N GLY A 6 -12.94 11.08 1.40
CA GLY A 6 -12.58 10.41 0.16
C GLY A 6 -13.64 10.53 -0.93
N THR A 7 -14.91 10.66 -0.57
CA THR A 7 -16.02 10.84 -1.51
C THR A 7 -16.22 12.32 -1.83
N LEU A 8 -16.32 13.18 -0.81
CA LEU A 8 -16.53 14.62 -0.96
C LEU A 8 -15.43 15.27 -1.80
N LEU A 9 -14.17 14.88 -1.61
CA LEU A 9 -13.01 15.40 -2.33
C LEU A 9 -12.61 14.52 -3.52
N ASN A 10 -13.35 13.44 -3.81
CA ASN A 10 -13.07 12.52 -4.92
C ASN A 10 -11.64 11.96 -4.91
N LEU A 11 -11.18 11.48 -3.76
CA LEU A 11 -9.82 10.98 -3.54
C LEU A 11 -9.62 9.51 -3.93
N ARG A 12 -10.70 8.82 -4.31
CA ARG A 12 -10.63 7.39 -4.61
C ARG A 12 -10.16 7.18 -6.04
N ASP A 13 -8.97 6.59 -6.17
CA ASP A 13 -8.49 6.05 -7.43
C ASP A 13 -9.34 4.82 -7.78
N SER A 14 -10.01 4.85 -8.93
CA SER A 14 -10.63 3.66 -9.51
C SER A 14 -9.74 3.10 -10.61
N ALA A 15 -9.83 1.79 -10.89
CA ALA A 15 -9.05 1.15 -11.95
C ALA A 15 -9.33 1.74 -13.35
N THR A 16 -10.49 2.36 -13.53
CA THR A 16 -10.99 2.88 -14.81
C THR A 16 -10.95 4.39 -14.93
N LYS A 17 -10.82 5.13 -13.82
CA LYS A 17 -10.71 6.60 -13.80
C LYS A 17 -9.82 7.02 -12.63
N PRO A 18 -8.60 7.55 -12.89
CA PRO A 18 -7.77 8.11 -11.84
C PRO A 18 -8.52 9.26 -11.16
N ALA A 19 -8.34 9.41 -9.84
CA ALA A 19 -8.92 10.54 -9.13
C ALA A 19 -8.40 11.84 -9.76
N PRO A 20 -9.27 12.80 -10.14
CA PRO A 20 -8.81 14.07 -10.64
C PRO A 20 -8.01 14.78 -9.54
N ASP A 21 -6.84 15.33 -9.89
CA ASP A 21 -6.00 16.11 -8.97
C ASP A 21 -6.64 17.44 -8.55
N ALA A 22 -7.91 17.67 -8.95
CA ALA A 22 -8.71 18.83 -8.62
C ALA A 22 -8.76 19.14 -7.12
N TRP A 23 -8.73 18.12 -6.25
CA TRP A 23 -8.71 18.32 -4.80
C TRP A 23 -7.39 18.90 -4.29
N GLN A 24 -6.29 18.73 -5.03
CA GLN A 24 -4.95 19.28 -4.70
C GLN A 24 -4.78 20.71 -5.23
N LEU A 25 -5.72 21.20 -6.06
CA LEU A 25 -5.64 22.53 -6.63
C LEU A 25 -5.72 23.58 -5.52
N ARG A 26 -4.91 24.62 -5.70
CA ARG A 26 -4.87 25.79 -4.85
C ARG A 26 -5.99 26.73 -5.27
N PRO A 27 -6.72 27.35 -4.33
CA PRO A 27 -7.60 28.46 -4.71
C PRO A 27 -6.76 29.56 -5.37
N SER A 28 -7.31 30.23 -6.38
CA SER A 28 -6.71 31.46 -6.89
C SER A 28 -6.66 32.51 -5.76
N ALA A 29 -5.77 33.49 -5.86
CA ALA A 29 -5.69 34.56 -4.87
C ALA A 29 -7.02 35.30 -4.70
N ASP A 30 -7.76 35.49 -5.80
CA ASP A 30 -9.08 36.11 -5.78
C ASP A 30 -10.12 35.21 -5.09
N ASN A 31 -10.20 33.93 -5.46
CA ASN A 31 -11.10 33.00 -4.80
C ASN A 31 -10.80 32.92 -3.31
N PHE A 32 -9.53 32.76 -2.93
CA PHE A 32 -9.11 32.72 -1.53
C PHE A 32 -9.58 33.97 -0.77
N ARG A 33 -9.36 35.17 -1.34
CA ARG A 33 -9.82 36.43 -0.75
C ARG A 33 -11.34 36.47 -0.62
N VAL A 34 -12.10 36.10 -1.65
CA VAL A 34 -13.57 36.10 -1.63
C VAL A 34 -14.08 35.11 -0.58
N GLY A 35 -13.60 33.87 -0.59
CA GLY A 35 -14.03 32.83 0.34
C GLY A 35 -13.66 33.11 1.78
N SER A 36 -12.47 33.69 2.03
CA SER A 36 -12.02 34.09 3.37
C SER A 36 -12.76 35.29 3.95
N ASN A 37 -13.60 35.99 3.17
CA ASN A 37 -14.44 37.08 3.65
C ASN A 37 -15.93 36.72 3.74
N LEU A 38 -16.30 35.46 3.48
CA LEU A 38 -17.69 35.03 3.58
C LEU A 38 -18.16 35.01 5.05
N PRO A 39 -19.41 35.43 5.31
CA PRO A 39 -19.97 35.41 6.66
C PRO A 39 -20.34 33.98 7.09
N GLU A 40 -20.47 33.75 8.39
CA GLU A 40 -20.91 32.44 8.91
C GLU A 40 -22.35 32.08 8.53
N SER A 41 -23.18 33.05 8.11
CA SER A 41 -24.58 32.81 7.71
C SER A 41 -24.71 31.88 6.50
N ILE A 42 -23.64 31.65 5.73
CA ILE A 42 -23.61 30.72 4.60
C ILE A 42 -23.96 29.27 5.03
N PHE A 43 -23.79 28.91 6.30
CA PHE A 43 -24.08 27.56 6.80
C PHE A 43 -25.57 27.30 7.07
N MET A 44 -26.40 28.35 7.11
CA MET A 44 -27.83 28.23 7.48
C MET A 44 -28.68 27.56 6.39
N ARG A 45 -28.14 27.38 5.19
CA ARG A 45 -28.84 26.72 4.08
C ARG A 45 -29.06 25.24 4.38
N THR A 46 -30.28 24.77 4.16
CA THR A 46 -30.61 23.34 4.26
C THR A 46 -29.94 22.56 3.13
N ILE A 47 -29.48 21.35 3.44
CA ILE A 47 -28.96 20.41 2.42
C ILE A 47 -30.16 19.62 1.88
N ASP A 48 -30.19 19.39 0.58
CA ASP A 48 -31.19 18.53 -0.05
C ASP A 48 -31.18 17.12 0.57
N PRO A 49 -32.34 16.45 0.64
CA PRO A 49 -32.45 15.13 1.26
C PRO A 49 -31.59 14.10 0.51
N ILE A 50 -30.96 13.20 1.26
CA ILE A 50 -30.16 12.12 0.69
C ILE A 50 -31.12 11.06 0.09
N PRO A 51 -30.99 10.71 -1.20
CA PRO A 51 -31.84 9.70 -1.83
C PRO A 51 -31.72 8.33 -1.16
N ALA A 52 -32.82 7.56 -1.16
CA ALA A 52 -32.88 6.26 -0.49
C ALA A 52 -31.83 5.27 -1.01
N GLU A 53 -31.50 5.33 -2.30
CA GLU A 53 -30.52 4.47 -2.96
C GLU A 53 -29.13 4.63 -2.34
N ALA A 54 -28.80 5.83 -1.85
CA ALA A 54 -27.53 6.12 -1.20
C ALA A 54 -27.41 5.52 0.20
N LEU A 55 -28.52 5.09 0.80
CA LEU A 55 -28.59 4.45 2.11
C LEU A 55 -28.49 2.93 2.03
N LEU A 56 -28.65 2.34 0.84
CA LEU A 56 -28.64 0.89 0.62
C LEU A 56 -27.24 0.29 0.47
N SER A 57 -26.17 1.08 0.65
CA SER A 57 -24.80 0.58 0.48
C SER A 57 -24.49 -0.54 1.46
N ARG A 58 -24.15 -1.72 0.93
CA ARG A 58 -23.74 -2.91 1.71
C ARG A 58 -22.22 -2.99 1.93
N THR A 59 -21.48 -2.01 1.44
CA THR A 59 -20.01 -1.96 1.52
C THR A 59 -19.59 -0.77 2.35
N GLN A 60 -18.37 -0.77 2.89
CA GLN A 60 -17.77 0.40 3.58
C GLN A 60 -17.39 1.52 2.59
N THR A 61 -18.28 1.81 1.65
CA THR A 61 -18.15 2.87 0.65
C THR A 61 -19.32 3.83 0.78
N VAL A 62 -19.00 5.12 0.71
CA VAL A 62 -19.98 6.21 0.78
C VAL A 62 -20.45 6.51 -0.63
N HIS A 63 -21.75 6.68 -0.82
CA HIS A 63 -22.35 6.86 -2.14
C HIS A 63 -21.88 8.18 -2.80
N PRO A 64 -21.52 8.19 -4.09
CA PRO A 64 -21.03 9.39 -4.78
C PRO A 64 -21.99 10.59 -4.77
N ILE A 65 -23.31 10.37 -4.62
CA ILE A 65 -24.30 11.45 -4.56
C ILE A 65 -23.99 12.48 -3.47
N LEU A 66 -23.35 12.08 -2.36
CA LEU A 66 -22.97 13.01 -1.29
C LEU A 66 -21.97 14.06 -1.79
N ARG A 67 -21.13 13.74 -2.79
CA ARG A 67 -20.27 14.73 -3.43
C ARG A 67 -21.09 15.74 -4.23
N THR A 68 -22.09 15.29 -4.98
CA THR A 68 -22.96 16.17 -5.76
C THR A 68 -23.67 17.16 -4.84
N LEU A 69 -24.28 16.66 -3.76
CA LEU A 69 -24.94 17.48 -2.74
C LEU A 69 -23.97 18.48 -2.08
N PHE A 70 -22.74 18.05 -1.80
CA PHE A 70 -21.70 18.91 -1.23
C PHE A 70 -21.29 20.05 -2.17
N LEU A 71 -21.05 19.75 -3.45
CA LEU A 71 -20.69 20.77 -4.45
C LEU A 71 -21.84 21.75 -4.70
N GLN A 72 -23.08 21.25 -4.71
CA GLN A 72 -24.27 22.09 -4.85
C GLN A 72 -24.44 23.03 -3.65
N ASP A 73 -24.22 22.54 -2.42
CA ASP A 73 -24.27 23.35 -1.20
C ASP A 73 -23.19 24.43 -1.18
N LEU A 74 -21.95 24.11 -1.55
CA LEU A 74 -20.86 25.08 -1.69
C LEU A 74 -21.21 26.17 -2.72
N THR A 75 -21.70 25.76 -3.90
CA THR A 75 -22.06 26.67 -4.99
C THR A 75 -23.20 27.59 -4.59
N SER A 76 -24.27 27.01 -4.01
CA SER A 76 -25.44 27.77 -3.55
C SER A 76 -25.08 28.74 -2.43
N SER A 77 -24.08 28.40 -1.62
CA SER A 77 -23.57 29.23 -0.53
C SER A 77 -22.56 30.30 -0.99
N GLY A 78 -22.24 30.36 -2.29
CA GLY A 78 -21.29 31.32 -2.85
C GLY A 78 -19.83 31.04 -2.50
N PHE A 79 -19.50 29.82 -2.04
CA PHE A 79 -18.13 29.46 -1.69
C PHE A 79 -17.31 29.17 -2.97
N PRO A 80 -16.22 29.92 -3.27
CA PRO A 80 -15.59 29.90 -4.58
C PRO A 80 -14.55 28.78 -4.75
N GLY A 81 -14.82 27.58 -4.23
CA GLY A 81 -13.90 26.45 -4.31
C GLY A 81 -14.51 25.10 -3.90
N CYS A 82 -13.76 24.02 -4.12
CA CYS A 82 -14.20 22.65 -3.83
C CYS A 82 -13.21 21.84 -2.97
N SER A 83 -12.20 22.49 -2.41
CA SER A 83 -11.15 21.89 -1.57
C SER A 83 -10.61 22.86 -0.53
N PHE A 84 -9.82 22.33 0.40
CA PHE A 84 -9.03 23.14 1.32
C PHE A 84 -7.95 23.96 0.58
N ALA A 85 -7.56 25.07 1.19
CA ALA A 85 -6.42 25.87 0.76
C ALA A 85 -5.14 25.27 1.37
N TRP A 86 -4.52 24.33 0.66
CA TRP A 86 -3.42 23.51 1.19
C TRP A 86 -2.12 24.24 1.50
N ASP A 87 -1.90 25.44 0.96
CA ASP A 87 -0.71 26.23 1.28
C ASP A 87 -0.89 27.07 2.56
N TYR A 88 -2.09 27.05 3.12
CA TYR A 88 -2.50 27.88 4.23
C TYR A 88 -2.72 27.03 5.49
N PRO A 89 -2.47 27.58 6.70
CA PRO A 89 -2.67 26.81 7.93
C PRO A 89 -4.15 26.46 8.13
N TRP A 90 -4.38 25.49 9.01
CA TRP A 90 -5.73 25.04 9.36
C TRP A 90 -6.60 26.21 9.87
N ASP A 91 -6.03 27.11 10.65
CA ASP A 91 -6.75 28.21 11.30
C ASP A 91 -7.18 29.34 10.37
N GLU A 92 -6.74 29.33 9.10
CA GLU A 92 -7.20 30.29 8.10
C GLU A 92 -8.70 30.21 7.85
N HIS A 93 -9.33 31.37 7.65
CA HIS A 93 -10.80 31.47 7.56
C HIS A 93 -11.36 30.57 6.45
N TRP A 94 -10.72 30.51 5.28
CA TRP A 94 -11.07 29.56 4.22
C TRP A 94 -11.17 28.11 4.71
N ASN A 95 -10.11 27.63 5.39
CA ASN A 95 -10.02 26.26 5.85
C ASN A 95 -11.00 25.99 6.99
N GLN A 96 -11.23 26.97 7.87
CA GLN A 96 -12.27 26.90 8.88
C GLN A 96 -13.66 26.80 8.26
N LEU A 97 -14.01 27.66 7.31
CA LEU A 97 -15.31 27.61 6.64
C LEU A 97 -15.51 26.29 5.89
N PHE A 98 -14.51 25.87 5.11
CA PHE A 98 -14.56 24.61 4.37
C PHE A 98 -14.70 23.41 5.31
N SER A 99 -14.02 23.41 6.46
CA SER A 99 -14.15 22.35 7.47
C SER A 99 -15.57 22.26 8.03
N ARG A 100 -16.25 23.41 8.21
CA ARG A 100 -17.63 23.45 8.67
C ARG A 100 -18.60 22.90 7.61
N PHE A 101 -18.39 23.16 6.32
CA PHE A 101 -19.14 22.49 5.26
C PHE A 101 -18.96 20.97 5.31
N VAL A 102 -17.73 20.48 5.48
CA VAL A 102 -17.46 19.04 5.62
C VAL A 102 -18.23 18.46 6.82
N LEU A 103 -18.18 19.11 7.98
CA LEU A 103 -18.89 18.65 9.18
C LEU A 103 -20.41 18.72 9.02
N LYS A 104 -20.95 19.75 8.36
CA LYS A 104 -22.38 19.88 8.02
C LYS A 104 -22.86 18.69 7.19
N HIS A 105 -22.11 18.30 6.17
CA HIS A 105 -22.42 17.13 5.33
C HIS A 105 -22.18 15.81 6.05
N TRP A 106 -21.18 15.74 6.95
CA TRP A 106 -20.99 14.58 7.82
C TRP A 106 -22.21 14.35 8.71
N TRP A 107 -22.72 15.40 9.34
CA TRP A 107 -23.92 15.33 10.19
C TRP A 107 -25.17 14.94 9.41
N ASN A 108 -25.37 15.53 8.22
CA ASN A 108 -26.48 15.16 7.35
C ASN A 108 -26.45 13.67 6.99
N ALA A 109 -25.28 13.17 6.57
CA ALA A 109 -25.07 11.76 6.23
C ALA A 109 -25.27 10.83 7.44
N TYR A 110 -24.78 11.23 8.62
CA TYR A 110 -24.95 10.47 9.84
C TYR A 110 -26.43 10.35 10.23
N ARG A 111 -27.17 11.47 10.26
CA ARG A 111 -28.61 11.50 10.58
C ARG A 111 -29.45 10.70 9.59
N ALA A 112 -29.09 10.72 8.31
CA ALA A 112 -29.74 9.91 7.28
C ALA A 112 -29.40 8.42 7.37
N GLY A 113 -28.42 8.02 8.19
CA GLY A 113 -28.03 6.63 8.36
C GLY A 113 -27.05 6.11 7.30
N VAL A 114 -26.37 6.98 6.55
CA VAL A 114 -25.35 6.60 5.56
C VAL A 114 -24.22 5.79 6.20
N PHE A 115 -23.94 6.05 7.48
CA PHE A 115 -22.83 5.40 8.18
C PHE A 115 -23.17 4.10 8.91
N LYS A 116 -24.37 3.52 8.72
CA LYS A 116 -24.78 2.28 9.43
C LYS A 116 -23.80 1.10 9.27
N VAL A 117 -23.12 1.01 8.14
CA VAL A 117 -22.11 -0.03 7.84
C VAL A 117 -20.72 0.28 8.42
N PHE A 118 -20.51 1.48 8.95
CA PHE A 118 -19.31 1.87 9.64
C PHE A 118 -19.58 1.71 11.14
N PHE A 119 -18.76 0.92 11.84
CA PHE A 119 -18.84 0.82 13.29
C PHE A 119 -18.36 2.14 13.89
N ILE A 120 -19.29 3.06 14.19
CA ILE A 120 -19.01 4.34 14.82
C ILE A 120 -19.65 4.33 16.20
N ASP A 121 -18.85 4.61 17.23
CA ASP A 121 -19.36 4.77 18.59
C ASP A 121 -20.27 6.00 18.67
N PRO A 122 -21.54 5.86 19.09
CA PRO A 122 -22.43 7.00 19.28
C PRO A 122 -21.88 8.07 20.22
N ALA A 123 -21.09 7.69 21.23
CA ALA A 123 -20.47 8.65 22.16
C ALA A 123 -19.51 9.60 21.41
N ASP A 124 -18.68 9.07 20.52
CA ASP A 124 -17.75 9.85 19.70
C ASP A 124 -18.45 10.74 18.68
N THR A 125 -19.64 10.32 18.20
CA THR A 125 -20.39 11.08 17.18
C THR A 125 -20.99 12.36 17.72
N SER A 126 -21.37 12.40 19.00
CA SER A 126 -22.02 13.55 19.63
C SER A 126 -21.05 14.70 19.96
N ASN A 127 -19.75 14.44 19.93
CA ASN A 127 -18.74 15.41 20.33
C ASN A 127 -18.15 16.14 19.11
N THR A 128 -18.63 17.36 18.85
CA THR A 128 -18.16 18.22 17.76
C THR A 128 -16.64 18.49 17.82
N SER A 129 -16.06 18.58 19.02
CA SER A 129 -14.62 18.80 19.21
C SER A 129 -13.79 17.60 18.74
N ILE A 130 -14.25 16.38 19.02
CA ILE A 130 -13.61 15.15 18.53
C ILE A 130 -13.66 15.09 17.00
N LEU A 131 -14.83 15.35 16.39
CA LEU A 131 -14.98 15.34 14.94
C LEU A 131 -14.10 16.40 14.26
N ARG A 132 -14.03 17.61 14.84
CA ARG A 132 -13.16 18.68 14.35
C ARG A 132 -11.69 18.31 14.50
N GLY A 133 -11.29 17.70 15.63
CA GLY A 133 -9.93 17.20 15.85
C GLY A 133 -9.52 16.13 14.84
N LEU A 134 -10.40 15.15 14.57
CA LEU A 134 -10.16 14.12 13.55
C LEU A 134 -10.00 14.73 12.14
N LEU A 135 -10.83 15.71 11.81
CA LEU A 135 -10.72 16.42 10.53
C LEU A 135 -9.43 17.24 10.43
N HIS A 136 -9.00 17.89 11.53
CA HIS A 136 -7.75 18.62 11.59
C HIS A 136 -6.54 17.68 11.42
N CYS A 137 -6.46 16.58 12.15
CA CYS A 137 -5.40 15.57 11.99
C CYS A 137 -5.34 15.04 10.54
N TRP A 138 -6.52 14.81 9.94
CA TRP A 138 -6.60 14.40 8.54
C TRP A 138 -6.09 15.48 7.59
N PHE A 139 -6.43 16.75 7.81
CA PHE A 139 -5.96 17.89 7.03
C PHE A 139 -4.44 18.01 7.09
N ILE A 140 -3.85 18.01 8.29
CA ILE A 140 -2.39 18.12 8.48
C ILE A 140 -1.64 17.00 7.76
N GLY A 141 -2.08 15.74 7.93
CA GLY A 141 -1.45 14.62 7.24
C GLY A 141 -1.55 14.69 5.71
N ARG A 142 -2.62 15.30 5.19
CA ARG A 142 -2.79 15.53 3.75
C ARG A 142 -1.94 16.68 3.24
N GLN A 143 -1.91 17.80 3.95
CA GLN A 143 -1.10 18.96 3.64
C GLN A 143 0.40 18.60 3.60
N GLU A 144 0.89 17.91 4.62
CA GLU A 144 2.26 17.38 4.66
C GLU A 144 2.52 16.43 3.47
N GLY A 145 1.54 15.59 3.13
CA GLY A 145 1.63 14.71 1.98
C GLY A 145 1.74 15.44 0.64
N ILE A 146 1.06 16.58 0.47
CA ILE A 146 1.16 17.44 -0.71
C ILE A 146 2.57 18.07 -0.76
N TRP A 147 3.02 18.68 0.35
CA TRP A 147 4.34 19.32 0.41
C TRP A 147 5.50 18.35 0.15
N LEU A 148 5.40 17.12 0.67
CA LEU A 148 6.39 16.07 0.43
C LEU A 148 6.23 15.36 -0.92
N GLY A 149 5.32 15.82 -1.78
CA GLY A 149 5.03 15.22 -3.08
C GLY A 149 4.60 13.75 -3.00
N ARG A 150 4.01 13.30 -1.88
CA ARG A 150 3.55 11.92 -1.65
C ARG A 150 2.49 11.48 -2.66
N PHE A 151 1.76 12.44 -3.22
CA PHE A 151 0.70 12.21 -4.20
C PHE A 151 1.13 12.40 -5.66
N SER A 152 2.40 12.74 -5.92
CA SER A 152 2.91 12.89 -7.29
C SER A 152 2.78 11.59 -8.11
N PRO A 153 2.51 11.68 -9.42
CA PRO A 153 2.41 10.51 -10.29
C PRO A 153 3.65 9.62 -10.23
N GLN A 154 4.85 10.20 -10.21
CA GLN A 154 6.12 9.47 -10.13
C GLN A 154 6.23 8.67 -8.83
N ARG A 155 5.83 9.25 -7.69
CA ARG A 155 5.89 8.56 -6.40
C ARG A 155 4.82 7.47 -6.29
N LYS A 156 3.62 7.71 -6.82
CA LYS A 156 2.57 6.68 -6.95
C LYS A 156 3.06 5.48 -7.79
N LEU A 157 3.71 5.73 -8.93
CA LEU A 157 4.28 4.68 -9.77
C LEU A 157 5.40 3.91 -9.05
N LYS A 158 6.34 4.61 -8.41
CA LYS A 158 7.41 3.97 -7.61
C LYS A 158 6.84 3.11 -6.49
N LYS A 159 5.81 3.59 -5.78
CA LYS A 159 5.12 2.83 -4.73
C LYS A 159 4.43 1.60 -5.31
N LYS A 160 3.64 1.74 -6.39
CA LYS A 160 2.98 0.62 -7.08
C LYS A 160 3.97 -0.45 -7.53
N HIS A 161 5.10 -0.03 -8.10
CA HIS A 161 6.17 -0.92 -8.51
C HIS A 161 6.81 -1.64 -7.30
N SER A 162 7.09 -0.92 -6.21
CA SER A 162 7.60 -1.52 -4.97
C SER A 162 6.62 -2.53 -4.35
N GLU A 163 5.33 -2.21 -4.33
CA GLU A 163 4.28 -3.11 -3.82
C GLU A 163 4.14 -4.36 -4.69
N SER A 164 4.22 -4.20 -6.02
CA SER A 164 4.23 -5.32 -6.96
C SER A 164 5.42 -6.26 -6.72
N LYS A 165 6.64 -5.70 -6.60
CA LYS A 165 7.85 -6.46 -6.25
C LYS A 165 7.68 -7.21 -4.92
N LEU A 166 7.16 -6.54 -3.90
CA LEU A 166 6.91 -7.15 -2.59
C LEU A 166 5.87 -8.28 -2.66
N LYS A 167 4.79 -8.10 -3.43
CA LYS A 167 3.75 -9.12 -3.63
C LYS A 167 4.32 -10.38 -4.29
N MET A 168 5.12 -10.22 -5.35
CA MET A 168 5.81 -11.35 -6.00
C MET A 168 6.74 -12.07 -5.03
N ARG A 169 7.53 -11.32 -4.25
CA ARG A 169 8.46 -11.88 -3.26
C ARG A 169 7.75 -12.67 -2.17
N ASN A 170 6.64 -12.13 -1.64
CA ASN A 170 5.77 -12.80 -0.67
C ASN A 170 5.20 -14.12 -1.21
N GLN A 171 4.73 -14.11 -2.46
CA GLN A 171 4.18 -15.32 -3.09
C GLN A 171 5.22 -16.45 -3.14
N ILE A 172 6.42 -16.16 -3.64
CA ILE A 172 7.50 -17.15 -3.74
C ILE A 172 7.95 -17.63 -2.34
N GLN A 173 8.05 -16.72 -1.38
CA GLN A 173 8.37 -17.06 0.00
C GLN A 173 7.33 -18.03 0.57
N GLN A 174 6.04 -17.74 0.37
CA GLN A 174 4.95 -18.58 0.83
C GLN A 174 4.99 -19.97 0.18
N HIS A 175 5.24 -20.05 -1.13
CA HIS A 175 5.37 -21.32 -1.85
C HIS A 175 6.50 -22.17 -1.27
N ARG A 176 7.68 -21.58 -1.01
CA ARG A 176 8.82 -22.27 -0.40
C ARG A 176 8.54 -22.77 1.00
N ARG A 177 7.92 -21.92 1.85
CA ARG A 177 7.53 -22.31 3.22
C ARG A 177 6.51 -23.43 3.19
N GLN A 178 5.55 -23.41 2.26
CA GLN A 178 4.59 -24.49 2.06
C GLN A 178 5.26 -25.79 1.62
N THR A 179 6.23 -25.73 0.70
CA THR A 179 6.99 -26.92 0.30
C THR A 179 7.77 -27.48 1.49
N LEU A 180 8.47 -26.62 2.24
CA LEU A 180 9.24 -27.03 3.42
C LEU A 180 8.40 -27.61 4.56
N SER A 181 7.16 -27.13 4.75
CA SER A 181 6.28 -27.67 5.78
C SER A 181 5.88 -29.12 5.49
N THR A 182 5.81 -29.50 4.21
CA THR A 182 5.48 -30.86 3.77
C THR A 182 6.66 -31.82 3.71
N LEU A 183 7.90 -31.30 3.74
CA LEU A 183 9.11 -32.13 3.64
C LEU A 183 9.60 -32.59 5.02
N PRO A 184 10.16 -33.82 5.13
CA PRO A 184 10.75 -34.34 6.35
C PRO A 184 12.16 -33.76 6.57
N VAL A 185 12.25 -32.44 6.78
CA VAL A 185 13.51 -31.72 7.03
C VAL A 185 13.59 -31.19 8.46
N LEU A 186 14.82 -30.97 8.93
CA LEU A 186 15.08 -30.45 10.28
C LEU A 186 14.39 -29.09 10.51
N PRO A 187 13.97 -28.79 11.75
CA PRO A 187 13.30 -27.51 12.08
C PRO A 187 14.10 -26.28 11.66
N ALA A 188 15.44 -26.30 11.81
CA ALA A 188 16.32 -25.22 11.38
C ALA A 188 16.15 -24.88 9.89
N VAL A 189 16.02 -25.91 9.03
CA VAL A 189 15.81 -25.76 7.58
C VAL A 189 14.43 -25.16 7.27
N LYS A 190 13.39 -25.53 8.03
CA LYS A 190 12.02 -25.01 7.82
C LYS A 190 11.93 -23.50 8.01
N THR A 191 12.78 -22.93 8.86
CA THR A 191 12.79 -21.48 9.17
C THR A 191 13.62 -20.64 8.20
N LEU A 192 14.35 -21.25 7.25
CA LEU A 192 15.26 -20.53 6.36
C LEU A 192 14.59 -19.43 5.52
N PHE A 193 13.31 -19.60 5.20
CA PHE A 193 12.54 -18.64 4.41
C PHE A 193 11.53 -17.84 5.23
N ASP A 194 11.65 -17.77 6.56
CA ASP A 194 10.76 -16.93 7.39
C ASP A 194 11.03 -15.44 7.19
N ASN A 195 12.28 -15.06 6.94
CA ASN A 195 12.61 -13.69 6.59
C ASN A 195 12.45 -13.48 5.07
N ILE A 196 11.57 -12.56 4.67
CA ILE A 196 11.29 -12.28 3.25
C ILE A 196 12.55 -11.87 2.44
N LYS A 197 13.57 -11.29 3.09
CA LYS A 197 14.84 -10.90 2.46
C LYS A 197 15.65 -12.11 1.97
N THR A 198 15.29 -13.33 2.41
CA THR A 198 15.81 -14.60 1.89
C THR A 198 15.12 -15.04 0.59
N THR A 199 14.28 -14.21 -0.02
CA THR A 199 13.72 -14.44 -1.34
C THR A 199 14.17 -13.33 -2.28
N SER A 200 14.70 -13.73 -3.44
CA SER A 200 15.16 -12.82 -4.47
C SER A 200 14.01 -12.03 -5.07
N ASP A 201 14.30 -10.81 -5.50
CA ASP A 201 13.36 -10.04 -6.31
C ASP A 201 13.14 -10.65 -7.69
N THR A 202 12.02 -10.23 -8.27
CA THR A 202 11.68 -10.44 -9.67
C THR A 202 11.62 -9.09 -10.34
N GLU A 203 12.34 -8.94 -11.44
CA GLU A 203 12.34 -7.74 -12.28
C GLU A 203 11.75 -8.04 -13.63
N ASP A 204 11.05 -7.06 -14.19
CA ASP A 204 10.60 -7.10 -15.57
C ASP A 204 11.67 -6.46 -16.45
N THR A 205 12.04 -7.16 -17.52
CA THR A 205 12.96 -6.63 -18.54
C THR A 205 12.17 -5.81 -19.55
N SER A 206 12.85 -4.96 -20.32
CA SER A 206 12.21 -4.21 -21.41
C SER A 206 11.52 -5.11 -22.45
N SER A 207 11.88 -6.40 -22.50
CA SER A 207 11.26 -7.44 -23.33
C SER A 207 10.11 -8.19 -22.65
N GLN A 208 9.51 -7.65 -21.57
CA GLN A 208 8.41 -8.27 -20.81
C GLN A 208 8.74 -9.66 -20.22
N THR A 209 10.04 -9.97 -20.09
CA THR A 209 10.50 -11.24 -19.52
C THR A 209 10.80 -11.04 -18.05
N LEU A 210 10.24 -11.91 -17.20
CA LEU A 210 10.49 -11.87 -15.77
C LEU A 210 11.85 -12.50 -15.46
N VAL A 211 12.68 -11.78 -14.73
CA VAL A 211 14.02 -12.20 -14.38
C VAL A 211 14.20 -12.24 -12.86
N LYS A 212 14.83 -13.30 -12.37
CA LYS A 212 15.21 -13.45 -10.97
C LYS A 212 16.48 -12.63 -10.68
N VAL A 213 16.38 -11.69 -9.76
CA VAL A 213 17.53 -10.89 -9.31
C VAL A 213 18.46 -11.76 -8.45
N PRO A 214 19.75 -11.90 -8.80
CA PRO A 214 20.69 -12.68 -7.99
C PRO A 214 20.91 -12.03 -6.63
N LEU A 215 21.21 -12.84 -5.62
CA LEU A 215 21.53 -12.38 -4.27
C LEU A 215 23.01 -12.62 -3.99
N PRO A 216 23.89 -11.62 -4.14
CA PRO A 216 25.35 -11.82 -4.08
C PRO A 216 25.86 -12.36 -2.75
N TRP A 217 25.11 -12.10 -1.66
CA TRP A 217 25.44 -12.59 -0.33
C TRP A 217 25.13 -14.07 -0.12
N ARG A 218 24.28 -14.67 -0.96
CA ARG A 218 23.78 -16.03 -0.78
C ARG A 218 24.79 -17.05 -1.33
N SER A 219 25.06 -18.11 -0.56
CA SER A 219 25.89 -19.24 -1.02
C SER A 219 25.27 -19.99 -2.20
N ASP A 220 26.09 -20.69 -2.97
CA ASP A 220 25.63 -21.46 -4.11
C ASP A 220 24.74 -22.62 -3.67
N GLU A 221 25.07 -23.26 -2.55
CA GLU A 221 24.28 -24.34 -1.95
C GLU A 221 22.90 -23.83 -1.53
N PHE A 222 22.81 -22.65 -0.89
CA PHE A 222 21.52 -22.07 -0.53
C PHE A 222 20.73 -21.65 -1.77
N THR A 223 21.41 -21.18 -2.83
CA THR A 223 20.76 -20.84 -4.11
C THR A 223 20.17 -22.08 -4.79
N GLN A 224 20.93 -23.18 -4.85
CA GLN A 224 20.49 -24.45 -5.40
C GLN A 224 19.34 -25.04 -4.59
N PHE A 225 19.44 -24.99 -3.26
CA PHE A 225 18.36 -25.42 -2.37
C PHE A 225 17.06 -24.64 -2.64
N ALA A 226 17.15 -23.31 -2.75
CA ALA A 226 16.03 -22.45 -3.08
C ALA A 226 15.44 -22.75 -4.48
N GLN A 227 16.24 -23.19 -5.44
CA GLN A 227 15.79 -23.62 -6.76
C GLN A 227 15.11 -24.99 -6.73
N LYS A 228 15.64 -25.96 -5.96
CA LYS A 228 15.01 -27.27 -5.79
C LYS A 228 13.61 -27.15 -5.18
N LEU A 229 13.42 -26.28 -4.18
CA LEU A 229 12.10 -25.99 -3.61
C LEU A 229 11.12 -25.41 -4.63
N ASP A 230 11.60 -24.49 -5.49
CA ASP A 230 10.83 -23.90 -6.57
C ASP A 230 10.38 -24.98 -7.58
N THR A 231 11.28 -25.91 -7.95
CA THR A 231 10.99 -27.04 -8.85
C THR A 231 9.97 -28.00 -8.23
N ILE A 232 10.12 -28.38 -6.95
CA ILE A 232 9.17 -29.27 -6.27
C ILE A 232 7.77 -28.64 -6.22
N TYR A 233 7.70 -27.34 -5.91
CA TYR A 233 6.43 -26.63 -5.90
C TYR A 233 5.77 -26.61 -7.28
N ALA A 234 6.55 -26.27 -8.32
CA ALA A 234 6.07 -26.26 -9.69
C ALA A 234 5.58 -27.65 -10.12
N HIS A 235 6.33 -28.71 -9.84
CA HIS A 235 5.94 -30.09 -10.16
C HIS A 235 4.61 -30.47 -9.49
N LYS A 236 4.49 -30.22 -8.19
CA LYS A 236 3.23 -30.46 -7.45
C LYS A 236 2.06 -29.72 -8.09
N LYS A 237 2.26 -28.49 -8.54
CA LYS A 237 1.21 -27.71 -9.24
C LYS A 237 0.93 -28.20 -10.65
N ILE A 238 1.90 -28.75 -11.37
CA ILE A 238 1.69 -29.40 -12.66
C ILE A 238 0.78 -30.62 -12.48
N THR A 239 1.05 -31.44 -11.47
CA THR A 239 0.24 -32.64 -11.18
C THR A 239 -1.20 -32.28 -10.82
N THR A 240 -1.45 -31.21 -10.07
CA THR A 240 -2.81 -30.83 -9.65
C THR A 240 -3.57 -30.00 -10.69
N ASN A 241 -2.91 -29.07 -11.38
CA ASN A 241 -3.57 -28.04 -12.19
C ASN A 241 -3.19 -28.09 -13.68
N GLY A 242 -2.29 -28.98 -14.07
CA GLY A 242 -1.78 -29.09 -15.43
C GLY A 242 -0.67 -28.10 -15.77
N ARG A 243 0.09 -28.44 -16.82
CA ARG A 243 1.29 -27.71 -17.24
C ARG A 243 1.00 -26.29 -17.74
N THR A 244 -0.07 -26.11 -18.50
CA THR A 244 -0.48 -24.81 -19.05
C THR A 244 -0.76 -23.79 -17.94
N PHE A 245 -1.44 -24.24 -16.87
CA PHE A 245 -1.69 -23.40 -15.70
C PHE A 245 -0.39 -22.94 -15.04
N VAL A 246 0.57 -23.85 -14.87
CA VAL A 246 1.82 -23.53 -14.19
C VAL A 246 2.65 -22.50 -14.96
N HIS A 247 2.80 -22.65 -16.27
CA HIS A 247 3.52 -21.66 -17.08
C HIS A 247 2.79 -20.30 -17.15
N ALA A 248 1.47 -20.27 -17.04
CA ALA A 248 0.71 -19.02 -17.04
C ALA A 248 0.78 -18.26 -15.70
N PHE A 249 0.69 -18.98 -14.57
CA PHE A 249 0.40 -18.38 -13.27
C PHE A 249 1.46 -18.57 -12.17
N ILE A 250 2.41 -19.51 -12.32
CA ILE A 250 3.42 -19.79 -11.29
C ILE A 250 4.71 -19.02 -11.59
N LEU A 251 5.05 -18.06 -10.72
CA LEU A 251 6.18 -17.15 -10.90
C LEU A 251 7.52 -17.88 -11.00
N GLU A 252 7.71 -18.95 -10.26
CA GLU A 252 8.90 -19.79 -10.28
C GLU A 252 9.19 -20.35 -11.68
N SER A 253 8.15 -20.76 -12.39
CA SER A 253 8.24 -21.34 -13.74
C SER A 253 8.34 -20.29 -14.86
N LYS A 254 7.99 -19.04 -14.56
CA LYS A 254 8.03 -17.92 -15.53
C LYS A 254 9.34 -17.14 -15.52
N ARG A 255 10.12 -17.25 -14.45
CA ARG A 255 11.33 -16.45 -14.27
C ARG A 255 12.53 -17.11 -14.90
N SER A 256 13.26 -16.34 -15.69
CA SER A 256 14.61 -16.71 -16.13
C SER A 256 15.64 -16.28 -15.09
N THR A 257 16.76 -17.01 -15.03
CA THR A 257 17.89 -16.62 -14.18
C THR A 257 18.69 -15.52 -14.88
N SER A 258 18.91 -14.38 -14.21
CA SER A 258 19.78 -13.32 -14.74
C SER A 258 21.25 -13.76 -14.71
N ALA A 259 22.05 -13.23 -15.63
CA ALA A 259 23.48 -13.13 -15.42
C ALA A 259 23.78 -12.31 -14.15
N PRO A 260 24.85 -12.61 -13.41
CA PRO A 260 25.25 -11.86 -12.24
C PRO A 260 25.54 -10.40 -12.64
N LEU A 261 24.76 -9.47 -12.08
CA LEU A 261 25.04 -8.04 -12.20
C LEU A 261 26.31 -7.70 -11.40
N SER A 262 27.04 -6.68 -11.85
CA SER A 262 28.16 -6.07 -11.11
C SER A 262 27.78 -5.80 -9.66
N PRO A 263 28.73 -5.85 -8.69
CA PRO A 263 28.40 -5.80 -7.27
C PRO A 263 27.68 -4.50 -6.94
N LEU A 264 26.35 -4.57 -6.86
CA LEU A 264 25.55 -3.54 -6.22
C LEU A 264 25.96 -3.47 -4.76
N ASN A 265 25.85 -2.28 -4.20
CA ASN A 265 25.91 -2.03 -2.76
C ASN A 265 24.98 -3.04 -2.05
N ILE A 266 25.56 -4.10 -1.46
CA ILE A 266 24.83 -5.24 -0.87
C ILE A 266 24.19 -4.73 0.42
N LYS A 267 22.96 -4.22 0.31
CA LYS A 267 22.18 -3.76 1.45
C LYS A 267 21.15 -4.82 1.84
N ASN A 268 20.78 -4.83 3.12
CA ASN A 268 19.68 -5.64 3.65
C ASN A 268 19.90 -7.17 3.60
N VAL A 269 21.07 -7.66 4.01
CA VAL A 269 21.31 -9.09 4.19
C VAL A 269 20.54 -9.59 5.43
N PRO A 270 19.83 -10.74 5.37
CA PRO A 270 19.16 -11.32 6.53
C PRO A 270 20.18 -11.70 7.61
N GLN A 271 19.88 -11.38 8.87
CA GLN A 271 20.66 -11.80 10.03
C GLN A 271 20.20 -13.17 10.53
N LYS A 272 21.01 -13.82 11.38
CA LYS A 272 20.69 -15.08 12.08
C LYS A 272 20.42 -16.28 11.16
N LEU A 273 20.88 -16.22 9.91
CA LEU A 273 20.96 -17.41 9.06
C LEU A 273 22.12 -18.31 9.49
N PRO A 274 22.06 -19.62 9.20
CA PRO A 274 23.22 -20.50 9.30
C PRO A 274 24.43 -19.96 8.54
N ALA A 275 25.63 -20.13 9.08
CA ALA A 275 26.85 -19.57 8.50
C ALA A 275 27.07 -19.99 7.04
N ASN A 276 26.71 -21.23 6.67
CA ASN A 276 26.82 -21.74 5.31
C ASN A 276 25.73 -21.26 4.33
N CYS A 277 24.82 -20.37 4.75
CA CYS A 277 23.91 -19.64 3.86
C CYS A 277 24.58 -18.42 3.20
N TYR A 278 25.67 -17.92 3.77
CA TYR A 278 26.42 -16.78 3.24
C TYR A 278 27.50 -17.27 2.28
N SER A 279 27.65 -16.60 1.12
CA SER A 279 28.70 -16.95 0.16
C SER A 279 30.08 -16.61 0.75
N LYS A 280 31.07 -17.46 0.48
CA LYS A 280 32.46 -17.22 0.93
C LYS A 280 32.99 -15.89 0.40
N LYS A 281 32.66 -15.56 -0.86
CA LYS A 281 33.03 -14.29 -1.50
C LYS A 281 32.45 -13.08 -0.77
N TYR A 282 31.17 -13.13 -0.40
CA TYR A 282 30.56 -12.05 0.38
C TYR A 282 31.17 -11.97 1.79
N TRP A 283 31.31 -13.12 2.46
CA TRP A 283 31.87 -13.19 3.80
C TRP A 283 33.28 -12.57 3.89
N SER A 284 34.12 -12.76 2.87
CA SER A 284 35.46 -12.17 2.80
C SER A 284 35.48 -10.64 2.63
N THR A 285 34.37 -10.03 2.18
CA THR A 285 34.28 -8.57 2.04
C THR A 285 33.85 -7.85 3.32
N LEU A 286 33.46 -8.59 4.36
CA LEU A 286 32.91 -8.03 5.59
C LEU A 286 33.99 -7.73 6.62
N SER A 287 33.83 -6.60 7.31
CA SER A 287 34.56 -6.32 8.56
C SER A 287 34.12 -7.27 9.68
N ASP A 288 34.89 -7.36 10.75
CA ASP A 288 34.51 -8.22 11.89
C ASP A 288 33.27 -7.70 12.61
N SER A 289 33.07 -6.39 12.67
CA SER A 289 31.84 -5.78 13.16
C SER A 289 30.63 -6.18 12.31
N ASP A 290 30.75 -6.20 10.98
CA ASP A 290 29.67 -6.63 10.09
C ASP A 290 29.33 -8.12 10.26
N LYS A 291 30.35 -8.97 10.44
CA LYS A 291 30.15 -10.41 10.75
C LYS A 291 29.41 -10.59 12.07
N GLN A 292 29.75 -9.82 13.09
CA GLN A 292 29.04 -9.82 14.38
C GLN A 292 27.59 -9.35 14.23
N LEU A 293 27.33 -8.32 13.42
CA LEU A 293 25.97 -7.84 13.14
C LEU A 293 25.11 -8.87 12.41
N LEU A 294 25.71 -9.71 11.54
CA LEU A 294 24.99 -10.82 10.91
C LEU A 294 24.57 -11.89 11.91
N ASN A 295 25.33 -12.06 13.01
CA ASN A 295 25.09 -13.00 14.08
C ASN A 295 24.70 -14.40 13.54
N PRO A 296 25.58 -15.05 12.76
CA PRO A 296 25.26 -16.31 12.10
C PRO A 296 25.01 -17.42 13.12
N ARG A 297 24.12 -18.34 12.78
CA ARG A 297 23.93 -19.59 13.53
C ARG A 297 24.90 -20.66 13.03
N ASP A 298 24.97 -21.76 13.76
CA ASP A 298 25.74 -22.92 13.35
C ASP A 298 25.36 -23.37 11.93
N PRO A 299 26.34 -23.83 11.12
CA PRO A 299 26.08 -24.40 9.81
C PRO A 299 25.06 -25.53 9.88
N ILE A 300 24.21 -25.63 8.85
CA ILE A 300 23.25 -26.72 8.72
C ILE A 300 23.71 -27.71 7.66
N GLU A 301 23.32 -28.97 7.80
CA GLU A 301 23.43 -29.92 6.69
C GLU A 301 22.30 -29.68 5.69
N TRP A 302 22.65 -29.49 4.42
CA TRP A 302 21.66 -29.29 3.36
C TRP A 302 20.94 -30.62 3.09
N PRO A 303 19.61 -30.69 3.20
CA PRO A 303 18.91 -31.94 2.99
C PRO A 303 18.96 -32.33 1.51
N SER A 304 19.14 -33.63 1.27
CA SER A 304 19.01 -34.24 -0.05
C SER A 304 17.55 -34.25 -0.47
N LEU A 305 17.10 -33.15 -1.07
CA LEU A 305 15.79 -33.09 -1.72
C LEU A 305 15.86 -33.92 -3.01
N GLN A 306 15.50 -35.20 -2.91
CA GLN A 306 15.14 -35.97 -4.10
C GLN A 306 13.84 -35.38 -4.64
N THR A 307 13.75 -35.21 -5.96
CA THR A 307 12.50 -34.88 -6.63
C THR A 307 11.54 -36.03 -6.33
N ILE A 308 10.64 -35.85 -5.37
CA ILE A 308 9.55 -36.80 -5.13
C ILE A 308 8.71 -36.74 -6.41
N VAL A 309 8.83 -37.80 -7.21
CA VAL A 309 8.08 -38.04 -8.45
C VAL A 309 6.60 -38.19 -8.12
#